data_AF-A0A1W9P9V2-F1
#
_entry.id   AF-A0A1W9P9V2-F1
#
_cell.length_a   1.000
_cell.length_b   1.000
_cell.length_c   1.000
_cell.angle_alpha   90.00
_cell.angle_beta   90.00
_cell.angle_gamma   90.00
#
_symmetry.space_group_name_H-M   'P 1'
#
loop_
_entity.id
_entity.type
_entity.pdbx_description
1 polymer ?
#
loop_
_entity_poly.entity_id
_entity_poly.type
_entity_poly.pdbx_seq_one_letter_code
_entity_poly.pdbx_strand_id
1 'polypeptide(L)'
;MMKLPIENIKSSGCFTQVKLQGGHEIRLRPFIYVKKGDILEFLPSFENFKEVNKVFKDEATGEYKKIKIYPPYCVKETIFLPPHKFEVIFRERFNSKDWEKVKELERFHYRGKGLNKLVGRRTVLLAEMEGHGIVGFGVLSATVAVAKPRFELLGTNFTNQMKTKLINRIARIPRIVIHPEFRGMNLGVLMAKHLVQYAKEYWDINHYTPIMVEVIAAMTEYHRFFEKAGFLKIGYTSGYKNGIIPLYGNGSFELRTNYKYYDFMENQKPKPYLVFPIDSNLKQKIERSDEEASKRILPKSPRLKKSIRFDRVSIKYKVKNGSTERTNIVKEVFGVDVEHAFSTILTNFSLEIEPGDVVLITGASGSGKSTIIRLLTSKLSSLKKEMEITGKIVKNIRDVAILNTNWDNSRPLIEQVKEDRNIKEAIEILNSVGLSEAHLYIKRPDQISDGQRYRFAVAKLCDSGKPIWIADEFVSTLNPEMAAIVAKGLRKVAYKNGATLILAAPHIHNFIGSLLPNKLIKLRWGAKAIIYSVKITGFAHKKDRFLLSILNNGPLRLTDIQIGLIEMNGSFKSQDNFDCINPGETITTTIEIKSGEFYALSIRTAEEVGEILYRE
;
A
#
# COMPACT_ATOMS: atom_id res chain seq x y z
N MET A 1 34.58 6.97 -28.60
CA MET A 1 33.81 7.92 -27.78
C MET A 1 33.85 9.26 -28.48
N MET A 2 32.72 9.94 -28.67
CA MET A 2 32.67 11.23 -29.39
C MET A 2 31.96 12.28 -28.52
N LYS A 3 32.51 13.48 -28.43
CA LYS A 3 31.94 14.60 -27.66
C LYS A 3 31.61 15.74 -28.61
N LEU A 4 30.33 16.09 -28.69
CA LEU A 4 29.84 17.10 -29.63
C LEU A 4 29.11 18.21 -28.89
N PRO A 5 29.57 19.47 -29.00
CA PRO A 5 28.84 20.63 -28.50
C PRO A 5 27.53 20.84 -29.26
N ILE A 6 26.50 21.31 -28.55
CA ILE A 6 25.21 21.69 -29.12
C ILE A 6 25.29 23.08 -29.75
N GLU A 7 24.96 23.17 -31.04
CA GLU A 7 24.92 24.43 -31.79
C GLU A 7 23.51 25.05 -31.80
N ASN A 8 22.49 24.23 -31.99
CA ASN A 8 21.10 24.68 -32.11
C ASN A 8 20.11 23.63 -31.57
N ILE A 9 18.99 24.11 -31.03
CA ILE A 9 17.95 23.28 -30.40
C ILE A 9 16.59 23.72 -30.91
N LYS A 10 15.79 22.77 -31.41
CA LYS A 10 14.39 22.98 -31.80
C LYS A 10 13.52 21.93 -31.13
N SER A 11 12.63 22.35 -30.23
CA SER A 11 11.69 21.44 -29.55
C SER A 11 10.31 21.52 -30.17
N SER A 12 9.74 20.38 -30.55
CA SER A 12 8.39 20.28 -31.15
C SER A 12 7.34 19.80 -30.14
N GLY A 13 7.72 19.57 -28.88
CA GLY A 13 6.88 18.93 -27.85
C GLY A 13 6.78 17.40 -27.98
N CYS A 14 6.99 16.84 -29.17
CA CYS A 14 7.08 15.39 -29.41
C CYS A 14 8.52 14.88 -29.31
N PHE A 15 9.49 15.68 -29.74
CA PHE A 15 10.92 15.43 -29.62
C PHE A 15 11.69 16.75 -29.54
N THR A 16 12.94 16.69 -29.09
CA THR A 16 13.87 17.81 -29.11
C THR A 16 14.93 17.52 -30.17
N GLN A 17 14.89 18.24 -31.28
CA GLN A 17 15.91 18.15 -32.33
C GLN A 17 17.11 19.01 -31.93
N VAL A 18 18.28 18.40 -31.96
CA VAL A 18 19.54 19.02 -31.57
C VAL A 18 20.50 18.95 -32.74
N LYS A 19 20.96 20.12 -33.19
CA LYS A 19 22.09 20.23 -34.12
C LYS A 19 23.37 20.34 -33.33
N LEU A 20 24.34 19.52 -33.67
CA LEU A 20 25.62 19.39 -33.01
C LEU A 20 26.72 19.91 -33.95
N GLN A 21 27.86 20.25 -33.36
CA GLN A 21 29.04 20.66 -34.11
C GLN A 21 29.45 19.59 -35.13
N GLY A 22 29.88 20.03 -36.32
CA GLY A 22 30.25 19.12 -37.42
C GLY A 22 29.06 18.68 -38.29
N GLY A 23 27.91 19.34 -38.18
CA GLY A 23 26.72 19.08 -39.01
C GLY A 23 25.89 17.87 -38.59
N HIS A 24 26.24 17.22 -37.48
CA HIS A 24 25.49 16.09 -36.93
C HIS A 24 24.13 16.55 -36.37
N GLU A 25 23.08 15.77 -36.60
CA GLU A 25 21.77 16.01 -36.01
C GLU A 25 21.28 14.78 -35.23
N ILE A 26 20.69 15.02 -34.06
CA ILE A 26 20.06 13.97 -33.27
C ILE A 26 18.67 14.41 -32.80
N ARG A 27 17.74 13.45 -32.77
CA ARG A 27 16.42 13.62 -32.15
C ARG A 27 16.46 13.03 -30.75
N LEU A 28 16.34 13.90 -29.76
CA LEU A 28 16.22 13.53 -28.35
C LEU A 28 14.75 13.44 -27.94
N ARG A 29 14.48 12.69 -26.88
CA ARG A 29 13.12 12.60 -26.28
C ARG A 29 12.63 13.99 -25.80
N PRO A 30 11.32 14.21 -25.69
CA PRO A 30 10.78 15.52 -25.37
C PRO A 30 11.09 15.91 -23.91
N PHE A 31 11.10 17.21 -23.61
CA PHE A 31 11.35 17.79 -22.28
C PHE A 31 12.72 17.51 -21.65
N ILE A 32 13.67 16.94 -22.40
CA ILE A 32 15.08 16.99 -22.02
C ILE A 32 15.53 18.45 -21.97
N TYR A 33 16.28 18.76 -20.92
CA TYR A 33 16.90 20.06 -20.76
C TYR A 33 18.33 20.05 -21.32
N VAL A 34 18.47 20.66 -22.48
CA VAL A 34 19.75 20.96 -23.12
C VAL A 34 19.76 22.44 -23.49
N LYS A 35 20.93 23.06 -23.47
CA LYS A 35 21.16 24.43 -23.94
C LYS A 35 22.29 24.45 -24.96
N LYS A 36 22.34 25.52 -25.76
CA LYS A 36 23.45 25.77 -26.68
C LYS A 36 24.76 25.80 -25.91
N GLY A 37 25.79 25.13 -26.43
CA GLY A 37 27.09 24.96 -25.79
C GLY A 37 27.21 23.77 -24.84
N ASP A 38 26.13 23.06 -24.52
CA ASP A 38 26.24 21.79 -23.78
C ASP A 38 26.98 20.75 -24.61
N ILE A 39 27.71 19.86 -23.96
CA ILE A 39 28.44 18.79 -24.64
C ILE A 39 27.64 17.50 -24.52
N LEU A 40 27.36 16.86 -25.66
CA LEU A 40 26.82 15.51 -25.71
C LEU A 40 27.95 14.50 -25.94
N GLU A 41 28.11 13.56 -25.02
CA GLU A 41 29.06 12.46 -25.08
C GLU A 41 28.35 11.20 -25.56
N PHE A 42 28.80 10.65 -26.70
CA PHE A 42 28.26 9.47 -27.36
C PHE A 42 29.18 8.27 -27.15
N LEU A 43 28.60 7.16 -26.68
CA LEU A 43 29.31 5.94 -26.36
C LEU A 43 28.70 4.73 -27.10
N PRO A 44 29.48 3.97 -27.91
CA PRO A 44 30.89 4.16 -28.22
C PRO A 44 31.18 5.24 -29.29
N SER A 45 30.27 5.53 -30.21
CA SER A 45 30.42 6.56 -31.27
C SER A 45 29.08 7.23 -31.59
N PHE A 46 29.06 8.26 -32.42
CA PHE A 46 27.81 8.95 -32.81
C PHE A 46 26.92 8.09 -33.74
N GLU A 47 27.51 7.24 -34.56
CA GLU A 47 26.79 6.39 -35.52
C GLU A 47 26.12 5.19 -34.84
N ASN A 48 26.73 4.66 -33.78
CA ASN A 48 26.32 3.41 -33.12
C ASN A 48 26.21 3.55 -31.59
N PHE A 49 25.78 4.71 -31.09
CA PHE A 49 25.71 4.92 -29.64
C PHE A 49 24.69 3.99 -28.96
N LYS A 50 25.10 3.45 -27.81
CA LYS A 50 24.21 2.81 -26.82
C LYS A 50 23.86 3.75 -25.68
N GLU A 51 24.70 4.77 -25.45
CA GLU A 51 24.54 5.73 -24.37
C GLU A 51 24.89 7.14 -24.86
N VAL A 52 24.07 8.10 -24.44
CA VAL A 52 24.31 9.53 -24.66
C VAL A 52 24.28 10.22 -23.31
N ASN A 53 25.32 10.98 -22.99
CA ASN A 53 25.43 11.74 -21.75
C ASN A 53 25.55 13.23 -22.04
N LYS A 54 24.82 14.05 -21.29
CA LYS A 54 25.04 15.49 -21.20
C LYS A 54 26.19 15.74 -20.23
N VAL A 55 27.24 16.40 -20.69
CA VAL A 55 28.38 16.80 -19.86
C VAL A 55 28.34 18.31 -19.69
N PHE A 56 28.35 18.77 -18.43
CA PHE A 56 28.37 20.19 -18.10
C PHE A 56 29.10 20.42 -16.78
N LYS A 57 29.59 21.65 -16.57
CA LYS A 57 30.11 22.09 -15.27
C LYS A 57 28.93 22.50 -14.39
N ASP A 58 28.78 21.86 -13.23
CA ASP A 58 27.74 22.22 -12.26
C ASP A 58 28.03 23.61 -11.69
N GLU A 59 27.07 24.51 -11.79
CA GLU A 59 27.25 25.93 -11.46
C GLU A 59 27.33 26.16 -9.93
N ALA A 60 26.90 25.21 -9.10
CA ALA A 60 27.00 25.33 -7.65
C ALA A 60 28.29 24.71 -7.08
N THR A 61 28.75 23.58 -7.64
CA THR A 61 29.95 22.89 -7.13
C THR A 61 31.21 23.16 -7.94
N GLY A 62 31.06 23.65 -9.18
CA GLY A 62 32.17 23.79 -10.13
C GLY A 62 32.67 22.47 -10.72
N GLU A 63 32.11 21.34 -10.32
CA GLU A 63 32.51 20.01 -10.80
C GLU A 63 31.87 19.69 -12.15
N TYR A 64 32.56 18.94 -12.99
CA TYR A 64 31.94 18.39 -14.20
C TYR A 64 31.01 17.24 -13.84
N LYS A 65 29.72 17.38 -14.17
CA LYS A 65 28.70 16.34 -14.00
C LYS A 65 28.33 15.75 -15.36
N LYS A 66 27.94 14.48 -15.33
CA LYS A 66 27.39 13.75 -16.48
C LYS A 66 25.96 13.33 -16.16
N ILE A 67 25.01 13.70 -17.01
CA ILE A 67 23.60 13.32 -16.91
C ILE A 67 23.22 12.43 -18.08
N LYS A 68 22.57 11.31 -17.78
CA LYS A 68 22.17 10.35 -18.81
C LYS A 68 21.03 10.91 -19.66
N ILE A 69 21.22 10.92 -20.98
CA ILE A 69 20.23 11.32 -22.00
C ILE A 69 19.73 10.10 -22.79
N TYR A 70 20.49 9.02 -22.91
CA TYR A 70 20.01 7.81 -23.54
C TYR A 70 20.70 6.60 -22.90
N PRO A 71 19.99 5.48 -22.67
CA PRO A 71 18.55 5.25 -22.87
C PRO A 71 17.66 6.13 -21.95
N PRO A 72 16.36 6.29 -22.28
CA PRO A 72 15.40 6.93 -21.37
C PRO A 72 15.23 6.11 -20.09
N TYR A 73 14.76 6.76 -19.02
CA TYR A 73 14.46 6.05 -17.79
C TYR A 73 13.37 5.01 -18.06
N CYS A 74 13.73 3.75 -17.84
CA CYS A 74 12.85 2.60 -17.99
C CYS A 74 13.37 1.51 -17.05
N VAL A 75 12.67 1.29 -15.95
CA VAL A 75 13.02 0.30 -14.94
C VAL A 75 11.85 -0.65 -14.77
N LYS A 76 12.13 -1.95 -14.91
CA LYS A 76 11.14 -3.01 -14.67
C LYS A 76 11.24 -3.46 -13.22
N GLU A 77 10.10 -3.53 -12.55
CA GLU A 77 9.96 -4.08 -11.21
C GLU A 77 8.87 -5.16 -11.18
N THR A 78 9.15 -6.24 -10.47
CA THR A 78 8.16 -7.27 -10.15
C THR A 78 7.54 -6.97 -8.80
N ILE A 79 6.22 -6.81 -8.76
CA ILE A 79 5.43 -6.66 -7.54
C ILE A 79 4.82 -8.02 -7.18
N PHE A 80 5.05 -8.45 -5.94
CA PHE A 80 4.55 -9.70 -5.41
C PHE A 80 3.34 -9.44 -4.51
N LEU A 81 2.23 -10.05 -4.87
CA LEU A 81 1.00 -10.08 -4.08
C LEU A 81 0.50 -11.54 -4.07
N PRO A 82 1.09 -12.40 -3.24
CA PRO A 82 0.91 -13.84 -3.35
C PRO A 82 -0.57 -14.27 -3.40
N PRO A 83 -0.96 -15.15 -4.34
CA PRO A 83 -0.07 -15.89 -5.27
C PRO A 83 0.35 -15.10 -6.53
N HIS A 84 -0.20 -13.91 -6.74
CA HIS A 84 -0.01 -13.13 -7.95
C HIS A 84 1.36 -12.43 -7.99
N LYS A 85 1.87 -12.23 -9.21
CA LYS A 85 3.04 -11.42 -9.52
C LYS A 85 2.67 -10.49 -10.67
N PHE A 86 3.09 -9.24 -10.55
CA PHE A 86 2.79 -8.21 -11.53
C PHE A 86 4.08 -7.60 -12.02
N GLU A 87 4.26 -7.58 -13.33
CA GLU A 87 5.37 -6.87 -13.96
C GLU A 87 4.96 -5.42 -14.22
N VAL A 88 5.67 -4.49 -13.58
CA VAL A 88 5.42 -3.06 -13.68
C VAL A 88 6.66 -2.37 -14.22
N ILE A 89 6.48 -1.62 -15.30
CA ILE A 89 7.52 -0.83 -15.94
C ILE A 89 7.32 0.62 -15.54
N PHE A 90 8.29 1.17 -14.80
CA PHE A 90 8.40 2.58 -14.51
C PHE A 90 9.21 3.27 -15.59
N ARG A 91 8.55 4.06 -16.44
CA ARG A 91 9.17 4.65 -17.62
C ARG A 91 8.81 6.10 -17.84
N GLU A 92 9.67 6.81 -18.54
CA GLU A 92 9.30 8.10 -19.14
C GLU A 92 8.15 7.95 -20.14
N ARG A 93 7.45 9.06 -20.38
CA ARG A 93 6.51 9.18 -21.49
C ARG A 93 7.24 9.17 -22.83
N PHE A 94 6.70 8.43 -23.79
CA PHE A 94 7.25 8.35 -25.15
C PHE A 94 6.44 9.15 -26.18
N ASN A 95 5.11 9.21 -26.07
CA ASN A 95 4.25 9.78 -27.14
C ASN A 95 3.04 10.57 -26.60
N SER A 96 2.20 11.06 -27.52
CA SER A 96 0.96 11.78 -27.19
C SER A 96 -0.11 10.88 -26.54
N LYS A 97 -0.22 9.61 -26.93
CA LYS A 97 -1.19 8.65 -26.34
C LYS A 97 -0.95 8.42 -24.85
N ASP A 98 0.32 8.34 -24.44
CA ASP A 98 0.70 8.30 -23.02
C ASP A 98 0.15 9.53 -22.26
N TRP A 99 0.08 10.70 -22.90
CA TRP A 99 -0.49 11.91 -22.28
C TRP A 99 -2.00 11.83 -22.08
N GLU A 100 -2.71 11.23 -23.03
CA GLU A 100 -4.15 11.00 -22.95
C GLU A 100 -4.48 10.08 -21.77
N LYS A 101 -3.74 8.98 -21.62
CA LYS A 101 -3.86 8.08 -20.47
C LYS A 101 -3.53 8.76 -19.13
N VAL A 102 -2.51 9.62 -19.09
CA VAL A 102 -2.23 10.43 -17.89
C VAL A 102 -3.40 11.35 -17.55
N LYS A 103 -4.02 11.99 -18.55
CA LYS A 103 -5.22 12.83 -18.35
C LYS A 103 -6.42 12.03 -17.87
N GLU A 104 -6.60 10.80 -18.35
CA GLU A 104 -7.62 9.90 -17.83
C GLU A 104 -7.37 9.59 -16.35
N LEU A 105 -6.12 9.30 -15.97
CA LEU A 105 -5.76 9.05 -14.58
C LEU A 105 -5.86 10.31 -13.70
N GLU A 106 -5.72 11.53 -14.24
CA GLU A 106 -5.88 12.77 -13.46
C GLU A 106 -7.23 12.86 -12.74
N ARG A 107 -8.28 12.22 -13.27
CA ARG A 107 -9.62 12.18 -12.64
C ARG A 107 -9.58 11.58 -11.23
N PHE A 108 -8.58 10.75 -10.94
CA PHE A 108 -8.39 10.11 -9.65
C PHE A 108 -7.68 11.02 -8.63
N HIS A 109 -7.13 12.17 -9.03
CA HIS A 109 -6.51 13.08 -8.07
C HIS A 109 -7.48 14.08 -7.47
N TYR A 110 -7.41 14.25 -6.15
CA TYR A 110 -8.25 15.14 -5.34
C TYR A 110 -8.25 16.65 -5.67
N ARG A 111 -7.43 17.12 -6.62
CA ARG A 111 -7.32 18.55 -7.00
C ARG A 111 -7.80 18.83 -8.43
N GLY A 112 -8.42 17.85 -9.10
CA GLY A 112 -8.87 17.98 -10.48
C GLY A 112 -7.75 18.15 -11.52
N LYS A 113 -8.15 18.52 -12.75
CA LYS A 113 -7.27 18.76 -13.92
C LYS A 113 -6.30 19.89 -13.60
N GLY A 114 -5.01 19.57 -13.46
CA GLY A 114 -4.02 20.48 -12.88
C GLY A 114 -2.66 20.49 -13.56
N LEU A 115 -2.38 19.51 -14.43
CA LEU A 115 -1.13 19.47 -15.19
C LEU A 115 -0.92 20.73 -16.07
N ASN A 116 -2.00 21.37 -16.51
CA ASN A 116 -1.98 22.55 -17.39
C ASN A 116 -1.68 23.89 -16.68
N LYS A 117 -1.72 23.98 -15.33
CA LYS A 117 -1.60 25.25 -14.59
C LYS A 117 -0.26 25.47 -13.87
N LEU A 118 0.66 24.51 -13.94
CA LEU A 118 1.97 24.63 -13.33
C LEU A 118 2.92 25.36 -14.33
N VAL A 119 3.96 26.05 -13.83
CA VAL A 119 5.01 26.75 -14.61
C VAL A 119 6.37 26.08 -14.34
N GLY A 120 7.30 26.01 -15.32
CA GLY A 120 8.67 25.46 -15.17
C GLY A 120 8.90 24.01 -15.66
N ARG A 121 10.17 23.52 -15.63
CA ARG A 121 10.62 22.17 -16.08
C ARG A 121 9.82 21.07 -15.36
N ARG A 122 9.38 20.06 -16.12
CA ARG A 122 8.67 18.87 -15.60
C ARG A 122 9.07 17.60 -16.33
N THR A 123 9.01 16.50 -15.59
CA THR A 123 8.99 15.14 -16.12
C THR A 123 7.78 14.40 -15.55
N VAL A 124 7.20 13.51 -16.35
CA VAL A 124 6.20 12.55 -15.90
C VAL A 124 6.75 11.14 -16.09
N LEU A 125 6.73 10.36 -15.02
CA LEU A 125 6.98 8.92 -15.06
C LEU A 125 5.64 8.18 -15.01
N LEU A 126 5.54 7.12 -15.80
CA LEU A 126 4.38 6.25 -15.90
C LEU A 126 4.70 4.92 -15.22
N ALA A 127 3.72 4.35 -14.53
CA ALA A 127 3.73 2.95 -14.12
C ALA A 127 2.81 2.19 -15.06
N GLU A 128 3.41 1.38 -15.94
CA GLU A 128 2.69 0.51 -16.88
C GLU A 128 2.78 -0.93 -16.40
N MET A 129 1.63 -1.57 -16.23
CA MET A 129 1.51 -2.94 -15.76
C MET A 129 1.05 -3.83 -16.89
N GLU A 130 1.73 -4.97 -17.06
CA GLU A 130 1.38 -5.97 -18.06
C GLU A 130 -0.08 -6.43 -17.88
N GLY A 131 -0.84 -6.49 -18.97
CA GLY A 131 -2.28 -6.84 -18.94
C GLY A 131 -3.25 -5.71 -18.56
N HIS A 132 -2.77 -4.62 -17.95
CA HIS A 132 -3.64 -3.51 -17.49
C HIS A 132 -3.28 -2.14 -18.07
N GLY A 133 -2.13 -2.00 -18.72
CA GLY A 133 -1.65 -0.74 -19.28
C GLY A 133 -1.19 0.24 -18.20
N ILE A 134 -1.44 1.54 -18.38
CA ILE A 134 -0.93 2.57 -17.45
C ILE A 134 -1.81 2.62 -16.20
N VAL A 135 -1.26 2.16 -15.09
CA VAL A 135 -1.97 2.04 -13.79
C VAL A 135 -1.60 3.17 -12.82
N GLY A 136 -0.64 4.02 -13.17
CA GLY A 136 -0.28 5.18 -12.36
C GLY A 136 0.70 6.12 -13.05
N PHE A 137 0.85 7.32 -12.48
CA PHE A 137 1.87 8.27 -12.89
C PHE A 137 2.39 9.10 -11.72
N GLY A 138 3.61 9.59 -11.87
CA GLY A 138 4.30 10.47 -10.95
C GLY A 138 4.84 11.69 -11.68
N VAL A 139 4.80 12.86 -11.03
CA VAL A 139 5.32 14.10 -11.62
C VAL A 139 6.55 14.53 -10.82
N LEU A 140 7.60 14.93 -11.53
CA LEU A 140 8.75 15.65 -10.98
C LEU A 140 8.77 17.05 -11.59
N SER A 141 8.93 18.09 -10.76
CA SER A 141 8.98 19.48 -11.20
C SER A 141 10.04 20.28 -10.45
N ALA A 142 10.32 21.49 -10.92
CA ALA A 142 11.00 22.49 -10.11
C ALA A 142 10.22 22.76 -8.80
N THR A 143 10.93 23.14 -7.75
CA THR A 143 10.33 23.51 -6.45
C THR A 143 9.55 24.83 -6.52
N VAL A 144 8.75 25.10 -5.48
CA VAL A 144 8.14 26.41 -5.23
C VAL A 144 9.15 27.37 -4.63
N ALA A 145 9.00 28.65 -4.96
CA ALA A 145 9.96 29.67 -4.54
C ALA A 145 10.00 29.85 -3.00
N VAL A 146 8.86 29.68 -2.33
CA VAL A 146 8.70 29.91 -0.89
C VAL A 146 8.25 28.63 -0.18
N ALA A 147 9.08 28.15 0.76
CA ALA A 147 8.72 27.08 1.69
C ALA A 147 9.48 27.31 3.01
N LYS A 148 8.76 27.74 4.07
CA LYS A 148 9.38 28.07 5.37
C LYS A 148 10.20 26.92 6.00
N PRO A 149 9.70 25.68 6.09
CA PRO A 149 10.49 24.56 6.66
C PRO A 149 11.80 24.30 5.91
N ARG A 150 11.82 24.61 4.60
CA ARG A 150 13.01 24.49 3.78
C ARG A 150 14.06 25.55 4.12
N PHE A 151 13.62 26.78 4.34
CA PHE A 151 14.48 27.87 4.76
C PHE A 151 15.16 27.57 6.09
N GLU A 152 14.39 27.06 7.06
CA GLU A 152 14.89 26.63 8.36
C GLU A 152 15.89 25.47 8.22
N LEU A 153 15.53 24.42 7.47
CA LEU A 153 16.39 23.26 7.26
C LEU A 153 17.75 23.63 6.63
N LEU A 154 17.73 24.49 5.62
CA LEU A 154 18.93 24.88 4.87
C LEU A 154 19.62 26.13 5.44
N GLY A 155 19.13 26.72 6.52
CA GLY A 155 19.69 27.95 7.11
C GLY A 155 19.72 29.11 6.10
N THR A 156 18.67 29.24 5.28
CA THR A 156 18.59 30.23 4.20
C THR A 156 17.29 31.03 4.28
N ASN A 157 17.09 31.97 3.36
CA ASN A 157 15.84 32.69 3.19
C ASN A 157 15.52 32.83 1.69
N PHE A 158 14.36 33.40 1.41
CA PHE A 158 13.90 33.60 0.05
C PHE A 158 14.91 34.36 -0.82
N THR A 159 15.39 35.51 -0.35
CA THR A 159 16.34 36.37 -1.07
C THR A 159 17.65 35.64 -1.34
N ASN A 160 18.21 34.99 -0.33
CA ASN A 160 19.48 34.27 -0.44
C ASN A 160 19.38 33.09 -1.39
N GLN A 161 18.29 32.32 -1.35
CA GLN A 161 18.06 31.24 -2.31
C GLN A 161 18.03 31.73 -3.76
N MET A 162 17.37 32.85 -4.03
CA MET A 162 17.26 33.39 -5.39
C MET A 162 18.61 33.93 -5.89
N LYS A 163 19.39 34.56 -5.00
CA LYS A 163 20.75 35.02 -5.30
C LYS A 163 21.69 33.84 -5.58
N THR A 164 21.68 32.81 -4.74
CA THR A 164 22.57 31.63 -4.88
C THR A 164 22.08 30.58 -5.87
N LYS A 165 20.91 30.79 -6.49
CA LYS A 165 20.25 29.82 -7.39
C LYS A 165 19.98 28.46 -6.74
N LEU A 166 19.95 28.39 -5.41
CA LEU A 166 19.64 27.17 -4.66
C LEU A 166 18.31 26.53 -5.07
N ILE A 167 17.34 27.33 -5.54
CA ILE A 167 16.06 26.84 -6.06
C ILE A 167 16.21 25.83 -7.20
N ASN A 168 17.27 25.96 -8.02
CA ASN A 168 17.55 25.05 -9.14
C ASN A 168 18.11 23.71 -8.67
N ARG A 169 18.58 23.62 -7.42
CA ARG A 169 19.11 22.40 -6.78
C ARG A 169 18.03 21.62 -6.02
N ILE A 170 16.76 21.93 -6.22
CA ILE A 170 15.66 21.32 -5.47
C ILE A 170 14.61 20.82 -6.46
N ALA A 171 14.42 19.50 -6.47
CA ALA A 171 13.33 18.86 -7.20
C ALA A 171 12.11 18.70 -6.29
N ARG A 172 10.92 18.69 -6.87
CA ARG A 172 9.67 18.52 -6.14
C ARG A 172 8.81 17.44 -6.77
N ILE A 173 8.18 16.62 -5.95
CA ILE A 173 7.10 15.72 -6.37
C ILE A 173 5.76 16.38 -6.01
N PRO A 174 5.11 17.10 -6.95
CA PRO A 174 3.84 17.73 -6.66
C PRO A 174 2.66 16.74 -6.61
N ARG A 175 2.78 15.58 -7.27
CA ARG A 175 1.68 14.64 -7.47
C ARG A 175 2.18 13.23 -7.80
N ILE A 176 1.56 12.25 -7.17
CA ILE A 176 1.57 10.82 -7.56
C ILE A 176 0.11 10.37 -7.60
N VAL A 177 -0.25 9.63 -8.65
CA VAL A 177 -1.60 9.08 -8.84
C VAL A 177 -1.47 7.61 -9.19
N ILE A 178 -2.17 6.76 -8.44
CA ILE A 178 -2.30 5.33 -8.72
C ILE A 178 -3.78 5.03 -8.87
N HIS A 179 -4.13 4.22 -9.88
CA HIS A 179 -5.49 3.75 -10.12
C HIS A 179 -6.05 3.11 -8.84
N PRO A 180 -7.33 3.38 -8.47
CA PRO A 180 -7.87 2.94 -7.19
C PRO A 180 -7.81 1.43 -6.94
N GLU A 181 -8.00 0.62 -7.98
CA GLU A 181 -7.98 -0.85 -7.88
C GLU A 181 -6.64 -1.38 -7.38
N PHE A 182 -5.51 -0.84 -7.85
CA PHE A 182 -4.17 -1.33 -7.49
C PHE A 182 -3.58 -0.69 -6.22
N ARG A 183 -4.37 0.08 -5.49
CA ARG A 183 -3.94 0.57 -4.16
C ARG A 183 -3.86 -0.56 -3.16
N GLY A 184 -2.82 -0.55 -2.34
CA GLY A 184 -2.50 -1.65 -1.43
C GLY A 184 -1.34 -2.53 -1.92
N MET A 185 -0.94 -2.39 -3.20
CA MET A 185 0.23 -3.06 -3.79
C MET A 185 1.55 -2.27 -3.60
N ASN A 186 1.56 -1.23 -2.77
CA ASN A 186 2.70 -0.31 -2.57
C ASN A 186 3.19 0.46 -3.82
N LEU A 187 2.45 0.44 -4.93
CA LEU A 187 2.79 1.20 -6.16
C LEU A 187 3.12 2.68 -5.93
N GLY A 188 2.44 3.36 -5.01
CA GLY A 188 2.74 4.76 -4.67
C GLY A 188 4.10 4.96 -4.00
N VAL A 189 4.54 3.99 -3.18
CA VAL A 189 5.88 3.98 -2.55
C VAL A 189 6.94 3.78 -3.64
N LEU A 190 6.74 2.79 -4.52
CA LEU A 190 7.65 2.50 -5.63
C LEU A 190 7.76 3.69 -6.59
N MET A 191 6.63 4.29 -7.00
CA MET A 191 6.62 5.50 -7.84
C MET A 191 7.43 6.65 -7.21
N ALA A 192 7.29 6.89 -5.90
CA ALA A 192 8.07 7.92 -5.22
C ALA A 192 9.59 7.62 -5.27
N LYS A 193 9.99 6.36 -5.09
CA LYS A 193 11.39 5.93 -5.21
C LYS A 193 11.93 6.10 -6.62
N HIS A 194 11.19 5.68 -7.65
CA HIS A 194 11.59 5.86 -9.04
C HIS A 194 11.70 7.34 -9.44
N LEU A 195 10.83 8.21 -8.93
CA LEU A 195 10.95 9.66 -9.11
C LEU A 195 12.21 10.22 -8.46
N VAL A 196 12.57 9.76 -7.26
CA VAL A 196 13.84 10.13 -6.60
C VAL A 196 15.03 9.62 -7.40
N GLN A 197 14.99 8.37 -7.88
CA GLN A 197 16.07 7.81 -8.71
C GLN A 197 16.23 8.60 -10.01
N TYR A 198 15.11 8.94 -10.66
CA TYR A 198 15.10 9.80 -11.83
C TYR A 198 15.71 11.18 -11.52
N ALA A 199 15.36 11.78 -10.37
CA ALA A 199 15.95 13.04 -9.94
C ALA A 199 17.47 12.96 -9.78
N LYS A 200 18.01 11.84 -9.29
CA LYS A 200 19.45 11.63 -9.13
C LYS A 200 20.18 11.47 -10.46
N GLU A 201 19.59 10.75 -11.41
CA GLU A 201 20.29 10.34 -12.64
C GLU A 201 20.03 11.25 -13.86
N TYR A 202 18.86 11.89 -13.94
CA TYR A 202 18.35 12.55 -15.15
C TYR A 202 17.98 14.04 -14.98
N TRP A 203 17.92 14.54 -13.75
CA TRP A 203 17.42 15.89 -13.47
C TRP A 203 18.54 16.92 -13.29
N ASP A 204 18.41 18.04 -14.01
CA ASP A 204 19.15 19.29 -13.76
C ASP A 204 18.25 20.50 -13.99
N ILE A 205 18.63 21.69 -13.54
CA ILE A 205 18.00 22.92 -14.02
C ILE A 205 19.12 23.94 -14.16
N ASN A 206 19.31 24.50 -15.36
CA ASN A 206 20.37 25.50 -15.58
C ASN A 206 21.75 25.04 -15.05
N HIS A 207 22.11 23.77 -15.25
CA HIS A 207 23.39 23.20 -14.76
C HIS A 207 23.54 23.12 -13.25
N TYR A 208 22.42 23.08 -12.54
CA TYR A 208 22.38 22.75 -11.13
C TYR A 208 21.81 21.34 -10.96
N THR A 209 22.57 20.46 -10.34
CA THR A 209 22.09 19.13 -9.92
C THR A 209 21.33 19.21 -8.59
N PRO A 210 20.29 18.38 -8.40
CA PRO A 210 19.46 18.43 -7.21
C PRO A 210 20.19 17.86 -5.98
N ILE A 211 20.12 18.57 -4.85
CA ILE A 211 20.62 18.10 -3.55
C ILE A 211 19.55 17.39 -2.72
N MET A 212 18.29 17.56 -3.10
CA MET A 212 17.15 16.93 -2.43
C MET A 212 15.90 16.92 -3.31
N VAL A 213 14.94 16.08 -2.92
CA VAL A 213 13.57 16.08 -3.44
C VAL A 213 12.61 16.46 -2.32
N GLU A 214 11.73 17.44 -2.53
CA GLU A 214 10.71 17.84 -1.56
C GLU A 214 9.30 17.43 -1.97
N VAL A 215 8.42 17.30 -0.97
CA VAL A 215 7.00 17.04 -1.12
C VAL A 215 6.22 18.01 -0.23
N ILE A 216 5.20 18.63 -0.81
CA ILE A 216 4.24 19.47 -0.09
C ILE A 216 2.84 18.96 -0.43
N ALA A 217 2.26 18.17 0.47
CA ALA A 217 0.98 17.52 0.22
C ALA A 217 0.18 17.37 1.52
N ALA A 218 -1.08 17.81 1.53
CA ALA A 218 -1.96 17.66 2.69
C ALA A 218 -2.22 16.18 3.03
N MET A 219 -2.26 15.33 1.99
CA MET A 219 -2.53 13.90 2.11
C MET A 219 -1.49 13.14 2.95
N THR A 220 -0.25 13.63 3.02
CA THR A 220 0.81 12.96 3.78
C THR A 220 0.65 13.13 5.29
N GLU A 221 -0.28 13.99 5.73
CA GLU A 221 -0.68 14.04 7.14
C GLU A 221 -1.38 12.76 7.56
N TYR A 222 -2.12 12.14 6.64
CA TYR A 222 -2.97 10.97 6.90
C TYR A 222 -2.41 9.70 6.27
N HIS A 223 -1.42 9.80 5.38
CA HIS A 223 -0.84 8.65 4.69
C HIS A 223 0.69 8.72 4.61
N ARG A 224 1.35 7.75 5.25
CA ARG A 224 2.81 7.65 5.39
C ARG A 224 3.53 6.97 4.21
N PHE A 225 3.12 7.19 2.96
CA PHE A 225 3.76 6.46 1.83
C PHE A 225 5.07 7.08 1.37
N PHE A 226 5.23 8.39 1.48
CA PHE A 226 6.50 9.04 1.18
C PHE A 226 7.55 8.67 2.23
N GLU A 227 7.16 8.55 3.49
CA GLU A 227 8.04 8.10 4.57
C GLU A 227 8.51 6.66 4.34
N LYS A 228 7.63 5.77 3.89
CA LYS A 228 8.02 4.42 3.43
C LYS A 228 8.93 4.42 2.20
N ALA A 229 8.89 5.49 1.40
CA ALA A 229 9.81 5.71 0.29
C ALA A 229 11.12 6.41 0.73
N GLY A 230 11.31 6.65 2.03
CA GLY A 230 12.51 7.26 2.60
C GLY A 230 12.47 8.78 2.77
N PHE A 231 11.31 9.41 2.62
CA PHE A 231 11.16 10.84 2.89
C PHE A 231 11.02 11.12 4.39
N LEU A 232 11.58 12.24 4.85
CA LEU A 232 11.60 12.65 6.24
C LEU A 232 10.66 13.86 6.41
N LYS A 233 9.78 13.82 7.42
CA LYS A 233 8.86 14.93 7.73
C LYS A 233 9.63 16.00 8.51
N ILE A 234 9.85 17.15 7.89
CA ILE A 234 10.63 18.24 8.49
C ILE A 234 9.73 19.25 9.22
N GLY A 235 8.49 19.45 8.76
CA GLY A 235 7.58 20.38 9.39
C GLY A 235 6.33 20.64 8.56
N TYR A 236 5.74 21.83 8.74
CA TYR A 236 4.53 22.23 8.04
C TYR A 236 4.72 23.57 7.33
N THR A 237 4.16 23.69 6.13
CA THR A 237 4.12 24.92 5.36
C THR A 237 2.68 25.39 5.17
N SER A 238 2.34 26.57 5.69
CA SER A 238 1.03 27.21 5.51
C SER A 238 0.93 28.01 4.22
N GLY A 239 1.91 27.93 3.32
CA GLY A 239 2.06 28.95 2.29
C GLY A 239 2.40 30.30 2.91
N TYR A 240 1.99 31.40 2.25
CA TYR A 240 2.42 32.78 2.47
C TYR A 240 1.93 33.43 3.79
N LYS A 241 1.98 32.75 4.94
CA LYS A 241 1.92 33.44 6.23
C LYS A 241 3.13 34.37 6.33
N ASN A 242 2.90 35.67 6.48
CA ASN A 242 3.89 36.74 6.56
C ASN A 242 4.60 37.12 5.23
N GLY A 243 3.94 36.95 4.07
CA GLY A 243 3.99 38.06 3.10
C GLY A 243 5.08 38.18 2.03
N ILE A 244 5.72 37.10 1.58
CA ILE A 244 6.60 37.18 0.41
C ILE A 244 5.92 36.55 -0.80
N ILE A 245 5.08 37.30 -1.53
CA ILE A 245 4.39 36.81 -2.74
C ILE A 245 5.20 37.20 -4.00
N PRO A 246 5.62 36.26 -4.85
CA PRO A 246 6.31 36.57 -6.10
C PRO A 246 5.36 37.13 -7.15
N LEU A 247 5.72 38.26 -7.77
CA LEU A 247 5.08 38.74 -8.99
C LEU A 247 5.68 38.01 -10.18
N TYR A 248 4.88 37.17 -10.83
CA TYR A 248 5.31 36.50 -12.07
C TYR A 248 5.35 37.52 -13.21
N GLY A 249 6.52 37.70 -13.82
CA GLY A 249 6.68 38.52 -15.03
C GLY A 249 8.09 39.09 -15.24
N ASN A 250 8.70 39.69 -14.21
CA ASN A 250 9.89 40.54 -14.41
C ASN A 250 11.10 40.19 -13.52
N GLY A 251 11.09 39.07 -12.80
CA GLY A 251 12.24 38.65 -11.98
C GLY A 251 12.53 39.53 -10.75
N SER A 252 11.68 40.52 -10.46
CA SER A 252 11.71 41.33 -9.24
C SER A 252 10.75 40.79 -8.17
N PHE A 253 11.16 40.90 -6.90
CA PHE A 253 10.38 40.53 -5.74
C PHE A 253 10.11 41.77 -4.91
N GLU A 254 8.88 42.28 -4.96
CA GLU A 254 8.46 43.39 -4.12
C GLU A 254 7.62 42.89 -2.94
N LEU A 255 7.83 43.47 -1.75
CA LEU A 255 6.85 43.39 -0.68
C LEU A 255 5.60 44.16 -1.12
N ARG A 256 4.49 43.46 -1.37
CA ARG A 256 3.20 44.13 -1.60
C ARG A 256 2.58 44.50 -0.25
N THR A 257 2.20 45.77 -0.10
CA THR A 257 1.67 46.36 1.13
C THR A 257 0.18 46.08 1.37
N ASN A 258 -0.57 45.61 0.35
CA ASN A 258 -2.02 45.34 0.46
C ASN A 258 -2.34 43.84 0.61
N TYR A 259 -2.31 43.37 1.85
CA TYR A 259 -2.58 41.97 2.24
C TYR A 259 -4.05 41.55 2.16
N LYS A 260 -5.00 42.50 2.35
CA LYS A 260 -6.45 42.23 2.49
C LYS A 260 -7.11 41.41 1.37
N TYR A 261 -6.57 41.43 0.15
CA TYR A 261 -7.12 40.66 -0.97
C TYR A 261 -6.71 39.17 -0.97
N TYR A 262 -5.74 38.78 -0.13
CA TYR A 262 -5.16 37.44 -0.07
C TYR A 262 -5.47 36.71 1.25
N ASP A 263 -6.38 37.22 2.09
CA ASP A 263 -6.82 36.59 3.35
C ASP A 263 -7.28 35.13 3.16
N PHE A 264 -7.83 34.78 1.99
CA PHE A 264 -8.18 33.40 1.66
C PHE A 264 -6.95 32.45 1.59
N MET A 265 -5.74 32.98 1.35
CA MET A 265 -4.48 32.24 1.37
C MET A 265 -3.93 32.07 2.79
N GLU A 266 -4.23 32.99 3.71
CA GLU A 266 -3.83 32.91 5.13
C GLU A 266 -4.59 31.82 5.89
N ASN A 267 -5.82 31.53 5.46
CA ASN A 267 -6.67 30.47 6.01
C ASN A 267 -6.34 29.06 5.49
N GLN A 268 -5.22 28.87 4.78
CA GLN A 268 -4.80 27.52 4.37
C GLN A 268 -4.24 26.74 5.57
N LYS A 269 -4.85 25.58 5.84
CA LYS A 269 -4.29 24.60 6.79
C LYS A 269 -2.83 24.31 6.42
N PRO A 270 -1.89 24.35 7.39
CA PRO A 270 -0.51 23.99 7.16
C PRO A 270 -0.41 22.61 6.51
N LYS A 271 0.33 22.52 5.41
CA LYS A 271 0.56 21.27 4.68
C LYS A 271 1.88 20.66 5.18
N PRO A 272 1.94 19.36 5.45
CA PRO A 272 3.20 18.71 5.74
C PRO A 272 4.23 18.96 4.63
N TYR A 273 5.48 19.18 5.05
CA TYR A 273 6.64 19.34 4.21
C TYR A 273 7.61 18.18 4.50
N LEU A 274 7.85 17.37 3.48
CA LEU A 274 8.74 16.21 3.56
C LEU A 274 9.91 16.35 2.59
N VAL A 275 11.06 15.76 2.94
CA VAL A 275 12.30 15.83 2.15
C VAL A 275 12.93 14.45 2.02
N PHE A 276 13.39 14.12 0.82
CA PHE A 276 14.34 13.05 0.57
C PHE A 276 15.71 13.68 0.27
N PRO A 277 16.72 13.53 1.15
CA PRO A 277 18.06 14.04 0.89
C PRO A 277 18.75 13.21 -0.22
N ILE A 278 19.28 13.89 -1.24
CA ILE A 278 20.14 13.27 -2.26
C ILE A 278 21.61 13.42 -1.85
N ASP A 279 21.98 14.60 -1.36
CA ASP A 279 23.32 14.92 -0.89
C ASP A 279 23.63 14.27 0.48
N SER A 280 24.83 13.72 0.62
CA SER A 280 25.27 13.00 1.83
C SER A 280 25.42 13.90 3.06
N ASN A 281 25.81 15.16 2.88
CA ASN A 281 25.94 16.10 4.00
C ASN A 281 24.57 16.49 4.53
N LEU A 282 23.61 16.73 3.63
CA LEU A 282 22.22 16.98 4.01
C LEU A 282 21.61 15.75 4.70
N LYS A 283 21.90 14.55 4.20
CA LYS A 283 21.46 13.30 4.80
C LYS A 283 21.98 13.16 6.24
N GLN A 284 23.28 13.34 6.49
CA GLN A 284 23.86 13.32 7.84
C GLN A 284 23.29 14.40 8.76
N LYS A 285 22.99 15.59 8.23
CA LYS A 285 22.38 16.69 8.99
C LYS A 285 20.97 16.34 9.48
N ILE A 286 20.21 15.54 8.72
CA ILE A 286 18.84 15.14 9.05
C ILE A 286 18.79 13.83 9.84
N GLU A 287 19.67 12.86 9.57
CA GLU A 287 19.62 11.51 10.17
C GLU A 287 20.07 11.45 11.64
N ARG A 288 20.70 12.51 12.18
CA ARG A 288 21.10 12.59 13.60
C ARG A 288 19.93 12.55 14.60
N SER A 289 18.66 12.47 14.16
CA SER A 289 17.48 12.46 15.03
C SER A 289 16.52 11.27 14.89
N ASP A 290 16.72 10.29 13.99
CA ASP A 290 15.64 9.34 13.61
C ASP A 290 16.05 7.84 13.43
N GLU A 291 17.33 7.46 13.61
CA GLU A 291 17.80 6.09 13.34
C GLU A 291 17.11 5.01 14.19
N GLU A 292 16.69 5.33 15.42
CA GLU A 292 16.03 4.37 16.32
C GLU A 292 14.57 4.03 15.94
N ALA A 293 13.84 4.93 15.28
CA ALA A 293 12.46 4.70 14.88
C ALA A 293 12.36 3.73 13.68
N SER A 294 13.35 3.77 12.78
CA SER A 294 13.39 2.95 11.57
C SER A 294 13.46 1.44 11.82
N LYS A 295 13.81 0.96 13.02
CA LYS A 295 14.08 -0.47 13.24
C LYS A 295 13.00 -1.19 14.07
N ARG A 296 11.94 -0.49 14.49
CA ARG A 296 10.92 -1.06 15.38
C ARG A 296 9.89 -1.89 14.62
N ILE A 297 9.77 -3.15 15.02
CA ILE A 297 8.65 -4.04 14.66
C ILE A 297 7.56 -3.83 15.70
N LEU A 298 6.31 -3.65 15.24
CA LEU A 298 5.16 -3.51 16.14
C LEU A 298 4.92 -4.83 16.87
N PRO A 299 4.93 -4.87 18.22
CA PRO A 299 4.51 -6.06 18.93
C PRO A 299 3.03 -6.33 18.66
N LYS A 300 2.64 -7.61 18.63
CA LYS A 300 1.21 -7.94 18.62
C LYS A 300 0.59 -7.47 19.94
N SER A 301 -0.47 -6.68 19.87
CA SER A 301 -1.26 -6.26 21.05
C SER A 301 -2.73 -6.60 20.86
N PRO A 302 -3.12 -7.88 20.99
CA PRO A 302 -4.50 -8.29 20.80
C PRO A 302 -5.46 -7.63 21.79
N ARG A 303 -6.63 -7.21 21.30
CA ARG A 303 -7.71 -6.68 22.14
C ARG A 303 -8.52 -7.79 22.82
N LEU A 304 -8.65 -8.94 22.17
CA LEU A 304 -9.29 -10.11 22.75
C LEU A 304 -8.50 -10.56 23.98
N LYS A 305 -9.16 -10.79 25.12
CA LYS A 305 -8.48 -11.14 26.38
C LYS A 305 -8.45 -12.64 26.67
N LYS A 306 -9.46 -13.37 26.22
CA LYS A 306 -9.61 -14.82 26.44
C LYS A 306 -9.82 -15.53 25.12
N SER A 307 -9.28 -16.74 25.00
CA SER A 307 -9.47 -17.56 23.80
C SER A 307 -10.93 -17.97 23.62
N ILE A 308 -11.30 -18.21 22.36
CA ILE A 308 -12.56 -18.84 22.00
C ILE A 308 -12.29 -20.34 21.86
N ARG A 309 -13.06 -21.18 22.55
CA ARG A 309 -12.83 -22.63 22.57
C ARG A 309 -14.06 -23.40 22.14
N PHE A 310 -13.86 -24.30 21.19
CA PHE A 310 -14.75 -25.39 20.81
C PHE A 310 -14.14 -26.68 21.36
N ASP A 311 -14.89 -27.41 22.17
CA ASP A 311 -14.47 -28.69 22.74
C ASP A 311 -15.49 -29.76 22.34
N ARG A 312 -15.03 -30.67 21.46
CA ARG A 312 -15.76 -31.85 20.98
C ARG A 312 -17.17 -31.53 20.47
N VAL A 313 -17.29 -30.43 19.73
CA VAL A 313 -18.57 -29.93 19.25
C VAL A 313 -19.08 -30.77 18.09
N SER A 314 -20.31 -31.27 18.19
CA SER A 314 -20.98 -31.94 17.07
C SER A 314 -22.32 -31.28 16.78
N ILE A 315 -22.68 -31.20 15.50
CA ILE A 315 -23.89 -30.52 15.02
C ILE A 315 -24.63 -31.39 14.03
N LYS A 316 -25.92 -31.58 14.31
CA LYS A 316 -26.88 -32.20 13.39
C LYS A 316 -28.04 -31.23 13.17
N TYR A 317 -28.39 -30.95 11.92
CA TYR A 317 -29.59 -30.16 11.63
C TYR A 317 -30.83 -31.02 11.81
N LYS A 318 -31.82 -30.50 12.53
CA LYS A 318 -33.16 -31.09 12.55
C LYS A 318 -33.85 -30.67 11.27
N VAL A 319 -34.11 -31.62 10.37
CA VAL A 319 -34.90 -31.32 9.17
C VAL A 319 -36.33 -31.01 9.62
N LYS A 320 -36.69 -29.72 9.67
CA LYS A 320 -38.07 -29.27 9.85
C LYS A 320 -38.78 -29.39 8.51
N ASN A 321 -39.35 -30.56 8.24
CA ASN A 321 -40.19 -30.73 7.07
C ASN A 321 -41.53 -30.01 7.28
N GLY A 322 -41.89 -29.08 6.40
CA GLY A 322 -43.24 -28.53 6.38
C GLY A 322 -44.25 -29.63 6.06
N SER A 323 -45.37 -29.69 6.79
CA SER A 323 -46.48 -30.63 6.55
C SER A 323 -47.46 -30.05 5.54
N THR A 324 -46.97 -29.66 4.37
CA THR A 324 -47.86 -29.28 3.26
C THR A 324 -48.27 -30.53 2.51
N GLU A 325 -49.42 -30.47 1.84
CA GLU A 325 -49.91 -31.55 0.98
C GLU A 325 -48.86 -32.01 -0.03
N ARG A 326 -48.16 -31.06 -0.68
CA ARG A 326 -47.05 -31.35 -1.60
C ARG A 326 -45.90 -32.10 -0.93
N THR A 327 -45.54 -31.75 0.32
CA THR A 327 -44.47 -32.45 1.04
C THR A 327 -44.86 -33.86 1.43
N ASN A 328 -46.13 -34.10 1.75
CA ASN A 328 -46.63 -35.41 2.14
C ASN A 328 -46.67 -36.36 0.92
N ILE A 329 -47.14 -35.87 -0.23
CA ILE A 329 -47.09 -36.63 -1.50
C ILE A 329 -45.64 -37.01 -1.84
N VAL A 330 -44.68 -36.08 -1.72
CA VAL A 330 -43.25 -36.38 -1.97
C VAL A 330 -42.71 -37.43 -0.99
N LYS A 331 -43.07 -37.37 0.30
CA LYS A 331 -42.64 -38.38 1.27
C LYS A 331 -43.17 -39.76 0.94
N GLU A 332 -44.43 -39.84 0.53
CA GLU A 332 -45.11 -41.10 0.18
C GLU A 332 -44.55 -41.69 -1.12
N VAL A 333 -44.41 -40.87 -2.17
CA VAL A 333 -43.89 -41.29 -3.48
C VAL A 333 -42.44 -41.79 -3.40
N PHE A 334 -41.59 -41.14 -2.59
CA PHE A 334 -40.16 -41.48 -2.50
C PHE A 334 -39.79 -42.29 -1.25
N GLY A 335 -40.76 -42.72 -0.44
CA GLY A 335 -40.52 -43.52 0.77
C GLY A 335 -39.56 -42.87 1.78
N VAL A 336 -39.64 -41.54 1.94
CA VAL A 336 -38.70 -40.78 2.78
C VAL A 336 -39.05 -40.93 4.26
N ASP A 337 -38.24 -41.70 5.00
CA ASP A 337 -38.38 -41.84 6.45
C ASP A 337 -38.07 -40.49 7.15
N VAL A 338 -39.10 -39.97 7.82
CA VAL A 338 -39.16 -38.60 8.35
C VAL A 338 -38.41 -38.47 9.68
N GLU A 339 -38.19 -39.58 10.40
CA GLU A 339 -37.52 -39.57 11.71
C GLU A 339 -35.99 -39.59 11.60
N HIS A 340 -35.44 -40.01 10.45
CA HIS A 340 -33.99 -40.25 10.28
C HIS A 340 -33.25 -39.25 9.38
N ALA A 341 -33.92 -38.21 8.87
CA ALA A 341 -33.29 -37.20 8.03
C ALA A 341 -32.48 -36.18 8.86
N PHE A 342 -31.35 -36.59 9.44
CA PHE A 342 -30.38 -35.67 10.05
C PHE A 342 -29.21 -35.43 9.11
N SER A 343 -29.02 -34.17 8.68
CA SER A 343 -27.77 -33.77 8.03
C SER A 343 -26.73 -33.47 9.11
N THR A 344 -25.77 -34.38 9.29
CA THR A 344 -24.63 -34.16 10.18
C THR A 344 -23.66 -33.18 9.52
N ILE A 345 -23.38 -32.06 10.19
CA ILE A 345 -22.53 -30.99 9.62
C ILE A 345 -21.14 -30.98 10.24
N LEU A 346 -21.05 -31.12 11.56
CA LEU A 346 -19.77 -31.20 12.28
C LEU A 346 -19.79 -32.39 13.23
N THR A 347 -18.69 -33.11 13.29
CA THR A 347 -18.49 -34.25 14.21
C THR A 347 -17.21 -34.04 15.00
N ASN A 348 -17.35 -34.01 16.33
CA ASN A 348 -16.24 -33.96 17.28
C ASN A 348 -15.20 -32.86 16.97
N PHE A 349 -15.69 -31.65 16.66
CA PHE A 349 -14.88 -30.52 16.28
C PHE A 349 -14.31 -29.82 17.52
N SER A 350 -12.97 -29.78 17.61
CA SER A 350 -12.24 -29.05 18.65
C SER A 350 -11.34 -27.99 18.02
N LEU A 351 -11.41 -26.77 18.55
CA LEU A 351 -10.66 -25.62 18.05
C LEU A 351 -10.45 -24.62 19.19
N GLU A 352 -9.22 -24.11 19.31
CA GLU A 352 -8.92 -22.95 20.12
C GLU A 352 -8.47 -21.80 19.22
N ILE A 353 -9.16 -20.67 19.34
CA ILE A 353 -8.81 -19.40 18.68
C ILE A 353 -8.24 -18.49 19.74
N GLU A 354 -6.97 -18.16 19.59
CA GLU A 354 -6.24 -17.34 20.53
C GLU A 354 -6.32 -15.85 20.17
N PRO A 355 -6.09 -14.94 21.13
CA PRO A 355 -6.05 -13.53 20.85
C PRO A 355 -5.08 -13.13 19.73
N GLY A 356 -5.60 -12.45 18.70
CA GLY A 356 -4.81 -11.96 17.58
C GLY A 356 -4.60 -12.98 16.46
N ASP A 357 -5.25 -14.16 16.55
CA ASP A 357 -5.25 -15.15 15.48
C ASP A 357 -5.88 -14.60 14.20
N VAL A 358 -5.35 -15.08 13.07
CA VAL A 358 -5.95 -14.94 11.75
C VAL A 358 -6.36 -16.33 11.28
N VAL A 359 -7.64 -16.64 11.50
CA VAL A 359 -8.24 -17.94 11.21
C VAL A 359 -8.91 -17.90 9.84
N LEU A 360 -8.59 -18.86 8.98
CA LEU A 360 -9.28 -19.09 7.71
C LEU A 360 -9.96 -20.45 7.71
N ILE A 361 -11.27 -20.46 7.47
CA ILE A 361 -12.11 -21.65 7.34
C ILE A 361 -12.42 -21.85 5.85
N THR A 362 -12.06 -23.00 5.31
CA THR A 362 -12.31 -23.35 3.91
C THR A 362 -12.92 -24.74 3.78
N GLY A 363 -13.53 -25.03 2.64
CA GLY A 363 -14.25 -26.27 2.37
C GLY A 363 -15.34 -26.08 1.32
N ALA A 364 -15.88 -27.20 0.81
CA ALA A 364 -16.95 -27.20 -0.20
C ALA A 364 -18.22 -26.46 0.30
N SER A 365 -19.10 -26.06 -0.62
CA SER A 365 -20.43 -25.57 -0.22
C SER A 365 -21.14 -26.60 0.66
N GLY A 366 -21.92 -26.15 1.65
CA GLY A 366 -22.57 -27.05 2.62
C GLY A 366 -21.66 -27.71 3.66
N SER A 367 -20.33 -27.52 3.62
CA SER A 367 -19.39 -28.18 4.56
C SER A 367 -19.45 -27.68 6.01
N GLY A 368 -20.37 -26.77 6.36
CA GLY A 368 -20.51 -26.23 7.72
C GLY A 368 -19.74 -24.95 8.04
N LYS A 369 -19.13 -24.27 7.06
CA LYS A 369 -18.41 -23.00 7.27
C LYS A 369 -19.29 -21.93 7.93
N SER A 370 -20.42 -21.62 7.31
CA SER A 370 -21.40 -20.67 7.83
C SER A 370 -22.03 -21.14 9.14
N THR A 371 -22.10 -22.46 9.38
CA THR A 371 -22.54 -23.02 10.67
C THR A 371 -21.54 -22.68 11.78
N ILE A 372 -20.23 -22.81 11.55
CA ILE A 372 -19.20 -22.37 12.52
C ILE A 372 -19.30 -20.87 12.78
N ILE A 373 -19.47 -20.06 11.72
CA ILE A 373 -19.67 -18.61 11.88
C ILE A 373 -20.94 -18.31 12.69
N ARG A 374 -22.07 -18.97 12.42
CA ARG A 374 -23.30 -18.83 13.22
C ARG A 374 -23.08 -19.21 14.69
N LEU A 375 -22.30 -20.26 14.96
CA LEU A 375 -21.92 -20.61 16.33
C LEU A 375 -21.06 -19.56 17.01
N LEU A 376 -20.33 -18.72 16.27
CA LEU A 376 -19.56 -17.58 16.81
C LEU A 376 -20.42 -16.33 16.97
N THR A 377 -21.35 -16.07 16.06
CA THR A 377 -22.13 -14.83 16.00
C THR A 377 -23.48 -14.87 16.70
N SER A 378 -24.06 -16.05 16.96
CA SER A 378 -25.42 -16.21 17.48
C SER A 378 -25.49 -16.77 18.90
N LYS A 379 -26.54 -16.44 19.67
CA LYS A 379 -26.76 -17.05 20.99
C LYS A 379 -27.04 -18.55 20.81
N LEU A 380 -26.34 -19.40 21.57
CA LEU A 380 -26.48 -20.86 21.48
C LEU A 380 -27.92 -21.33 21.75
N SER A 381 -28.63 -20.66 22.65
CA SER A 381 -30.05 -20.94 22.93
C SER A 381 -30.96 -20.77 21.71
N SER A 382 -30.63 -19.85 20.79
CA SER A 382 -31.37 -19.67 19.54
C SER A 382 -31.11 -20.83 18.58
N LEU A 383 -29.84 -21.22 18.42
CA LEU A 383 -29.44 -22.28 17.50
C LEU A 383 -29.97 -23.65 17.92
N LYS A 384 -30.01 -23.95 19.23
CA LYS A 384 -30.56 -25.21 19.76
C LYS A 384 -32.04 -25.48 19.40
N LYS A 385 -32.78 -24.47 18.91
CA LYS A 385 -34.16 -24.63 18.40
C LYS A 385 -34.22 -25.21 16.97
N GLU A 386 -33.11 -25.13 16.24
CA GLU A 386 -33.01 -25.51 14.81
C GLU A 386 -32.06 -26.69 14.59
N MET A 387 -31.10 -26.88 15.50
CA MET A 387 -30.06 -27.91 15.38
C MET A 387 -29.76 -28.54 16.73
N GLU A 388 -29.35 -29.80 16.71
CA GLU A 388 -28.81 -30.49 17.86
C GLU A 388 -27.31 -30.16 17.96
N ILE A 389 -26.89 -29.61 19.11
CA ILE A 389 -25.51 -29.19 19.38
C ILE A 389 -25.04 -29.90 20.64
N THR A 390 -23.99 -30.71 20.51
CA THR A 390 -23.28 -31.34 21.63
C THR A 390 -21.88 -30.72 21.79
N GLY A 391 -21.21 -30.98 22.91
CA GLY A 391 -19.92 -30.39 23.26
C GLY A 391 -20.03 -29.02 23.94
N LYS A 392 -18.89 -28.34 24.13
CA LYS A 392 -18.79 -27.05 24.84
C LYS A 392 -18.22 -25.96 23.95
N ILE A 393 -18.87 -24.80 23.95
CA ILE A 393 -18.42 -23.59 23.22
C ILE A 393 -18.27 -22.45 24.24
N VAL A 394 -17.07 -21.91 24.35
CA VAL A 394 -16.75 -20.75 25.20
C VAL A 394 -16.44 -19.56 24.30
N LYS A 395 -17.28 -18.53 24.33
CA LYS A 395 -17.16 -17.32 23.51
C LYS A 395 -17.83 -16.11 24.15
N ASN A 396 -17.49 -14.90 23.70
CA ASN A 396 -18.24 -13.67 23.99
C ASN A 396 -18.82 -13.06 22.71
N ILE A 397 -20.15 -13.02 22.61
CA ILE A 397 -20.87 -12.57 21.42
C ILE A 397 -20.88 -11.04 21.24
N ARG A 398 -20.72 -10.27 22.33
CA ARG A 398 -20.77 -8.80 22.31
C ARG A 398 -19.57 -8.18 21.59
N ASP A 399 -18.50 -8.97 21.49
CA ASP A 399 -17.17 -8.57 21.03
C ASP A 399 -16.94 -8.83 19.53
N VAL A 400 -18.01 -9.17 18.80
CA VAL A 400 -17.94 -9.59 17.39
C VAL A 400 -18.44 -8.50 16.44
N ALA A 401 -17.62 -8.12 15.48
CA ALA A 401 -17.98 -7.36 14.29
C ALA A 401 -18.08 -8.30 13.08
N ILE A 402 -19.09 -8.11 12.25
CA ILE A 402 -19.31 -8.92 11.05
C ILE A 402 -19.11 -8.03 9.83
N LEU A 403 -18.34 -8.51 8.86
CA LEU A 403 -18.18 -7.87 7.57
C LEU A 403 -19.53 -7.91 6.85
N ASN A 404 -20.08 -6.74 6.59
CA ASN A 404 -21.32 -6.55 5.85
C ASN A 404 -21.03 -5.57 4.70
N THR A 405 -21.74 -5.68 3.58
CA THR A 405 -21.66 -4.77 2.43
C THR A 405 -22.97 -4.03 2.13
N ASN A 406 -23.97 -4.20 3.00
CA ASN A 406 -25.25 -3.50 2.95
C ASN A 406 -25.23 -2.33 3.93
N TRP A 407 -25.06 -1.13 3.39
CA TRP A 407 -25.03 0.14 4.13
C TRP A 407 -26.05 1.12 3.60
N ASP A 408 -26.13 2.28 4.25
CA ASP A 408 -26.97 3.37 3.81
C ASP A 408 -26.42 3.99 2.51
N ASN A 409 -27.15 3.75 1.41
CA ASN A 409 -26.81 4.30 0.09
C ASN A 409 -27.25 5.76 -0.08
N SER A 410 -27.83 6.40 0.94
CA SER A 410 -28.20 7.83 0.91
C SER A 410 -27.10 8.74 1.44
N ARG A 411 -26.18 8.22 2.26
CA ARG A 411 -25.11 9.00 2.92
C ARG A 411 -23.73 8.78 2.29
N PRO A 412 -22.85 9.80 2.28
CA PRO A 412 -21.46 9.61 1.88
C PRO A 412 -20.67 8.67 2.79
N LEU A 413 -19.56 8.10 2.29
CA LEU A 413 -18.70 7.19 3.05
C LEU A 413 -18.14 7.84 4.34
N ILE A 414 -17.72 9.10 4.26
CA ILE A 414 -17.11 9.81 5.40
C ILE A 414 -18.09 10.03 6.55
N GLU A 415 -19.38 10.19 6.23
CA GLU A 415 -20.44 10.37 7.22
C GLU A 415 -20.80 9.06 7.92
N GLN A 416 -20.37 7.92 7.38
CA GLN A 416 -20.69 6.58 7.86
C GLN A 416 -19.53 5.95 8.63
N VAL A 417 -18.43 6.67 8.89
CA VAL A 417 -17.28 6.22 9.68
C VAL A 417 -17.05 7.27 10.77
N LYS A 418 -16.90 6.86 12.04
CA LYS A 418 -16.76 7.80 13.17
C LYS A 418 -17.88 8.85 13.19
N GLU A 419 -19.12 8.35 13.32
CA GLU A 419 -20.33 9.19 13.36
C GLU A 419 -20.35 10.17 14.56
N ASP A 420 -19.45 9.99 15.53
CA ASP A 420 -19.15 10.90 16.64
C ASP A 420 -18.42 12.21 16.22
N ARG A 421 -18.30 12.47 14.91
CA ARG A 421 -17.81 13.71 14.27
C ARG A 421 -16.30 13.95 14.29
N ASN A 422 -15.47 12.96 14.62
CA ASN A 422 -14.01 13.09 14.43
C ASN A 422 -13.60 12.79 12.98
N ILE A 423 -13.72 13.80 12.12
CA ILE A 423 -13.37 13.72 10.68
C ILE A 423 -11.92 13.27 10.47
N LYS A 424 -10.99 13.65 11.35
CA LYS A 424 -9.58 13.27 11.22
C LYS A 424 -9.42 11.75 11.36
N GLU A 425 -10.02 11.16 12.40
CA GLU A 425 -10.00 9.71 12.60
C GLU A 425 -10.75 8.97 11.47
N ALA A 426 -11.87 9.50 11.00
CA ALA A 426 -12.61 8.91 9.87
C ALA A 426 -11.75 8.83 8.60
N ILE A 427 -11.03 9.91 8.29
CA ILE A 427 -10.08 9.97 7.16
C ILE A 427 -8.93 8.98 7.39
N GLU A 428 -8.38 8.88 8.59
CA GLU A 428 -7.30 7.92 8.91
C GLU A 428 -7.74 6.46 8.71
N ILE A 429 -8.96 6.10 9.15
CA ILE A 429 -9.53 4.76 8.93
C ILE A 429 -9.70 4.48 7.44
N LEU A 430 -10.33 5.38 6.68
CA LEU A 430 -10.53 5.22 5.22
C LEU A 430 -9.18 5.13 4.47
N ASN A 431 -8.19 5.90 4.89
CA ASN A 431 -6.84 5.81 4.34
C ASN A 431 -6.18 4.47 4.60
N SER A 432 -6.35 3.91 5.80
CA SER A 432 -5.71 2.66 6.21
C SER A 432 -6.14 1.45 5.33
N VAL A 433 -7.33 1.53 4.75
CA VAL A 433 -7.91 0.49 3.86
C VAL A 433 -7.72 0.81 2.37
N GLY A 434 -6.98 1.87 2.03
CA GLY A 434 -6.70 2.25 0.63
C GLY A 434 -7.77 3.10 -0.05
N LEU A 435 -8.73 3.65 0.70
CA LEU A 435 -9.76 4.59 0.21
C LEU A 435 -9.31 6.05 0.36
N SER A 436 -8.09 6.36 -0.07
CA SER A 436 -7.42 7.60 0.32
C SER A 436 -7.78 8.88 -0.44
N GLU A 437 -8.70 8.80 -1.39
CA GLU A 437 -9.06 9.93 -2.24
C GLU A 437 -10.14 10.81 -1.61
N ALA A 438 -9.93 12.13 -1.64
CA ALA A 438 -10.93 13.07 -1.15
C ALA A 438 -12.30 12.90 -1.84
N HIS A 439 -12.31 12.53 -3.13
CA HIS A 439 -13.57 12.31 -3.84
C HIS A 439 -14.29 11.02 -3.40
N LEU A 440 -13.57 10.01 -2.87
CA LEU A 440 -14.20 8.81 -2.33
C LEU A 440 -14.92 9.09 -1.01
N TYR A 441 -14.38 10.01 -0.19
CA TYR A 441 -14.98 10.40 1.09
C TYR A 441 -16.42 10.91 0.91
N ILE A 442 -16.67 11.64 -0.17
CA ILE A 442 -17.97 12.25 -0.47
C ILE A 442 -18.88 11.37 -1.37
N LYS A 443 -18.39 10.22 -1.84
CA LYS A 443 -19.21 9.25 -2.59
C LYS A 443 -20.08 8.43 -1.64
N ARG A 444 -21.14 7.85 -2.18
CA ARG A 444 -22.00 6.89 -1.48
C ARG A 444 -21.61 5.44 -1.80
N PRO A 445 -21.99 4.45 -0.96
CA PRO A 445 -21.61 3.05 -1.17
C PRO A 445 -22.07 2.44 -2.51
N ASP A 446 -23.14 2.94 -3.12
CA ASP A 446 -23.65 2.56 -4.45
C ASP A 446 -22.82 3.13 -5.62
N GLN A 447 -21.91 4.07 -5.36
CA GLN A 447 -21.16 4.81 -6.37
C GLN A 447 -19.68 4.37 -6.50
N ILE A 448 -19.32 3.28 -5.84
CA ILE A 448 -17.96 2.74 -5.76
C ILE A 448 -17.91 1.30 -6.27
N SER A 449 -16.73 0.89 -6.75
CA SER A 449 -16.49 -0.49 -7.22
C SER A 449 -16.63 -1.51 -6.10
N ASP A 450 -16.87 -2.79 -6.41
CA ASP A 450 -16.96 -3.84 -5.40
C ASP A 450 -15.68 -3.98 -4.56
N GLY A 451 -14.50 -3.83 -5.18
CA GLY A 451 -13.23 -3.80 -4.44
C GLY A 451 -13.15 -2.63 -3.43
N GLN A 452 -13.67 -1.46 -3.80
CA GLN A 452 -13.79 -0.32 -2.88
C GLN A 452 -14.86 -0.56 -1.80
N ARG A 453 -15.97 -1.24 -2.13
CA ARG A 453 -17.00 -1.65 -1.15
C ARG A 453 -16.39 -2.57 -0.10
N TYR A 454 -15.64 -3.60 -0.49
CA TYR A 454 -14.98 -4.47 0.49
C TYR A 454 -13.97 -3.69 1.37
N ARG A 455 -13.20 -2.75 0.81
CA ARG A 455 -12.31 -1.89 1.61
C ARG A 455 -13.11 -1.03 2.60
N PHE A 456 -14.26 -0.51 2.19
CA PHE A 456 -15.16 0.22 3.08
C PHE A 456 -15.72 -0.68 4.18
N ALA A 457 -15.99 -1.96 3.89
CA ALA A 457 -16.35 -2.95 4.91
C ALA A 457 -15.24 -3.17 5.93
N VAL A 458 -13.98 -3.24 5.49
CA VAL A 458 -12.83 -3.29 6.40
C VAL A 458 -12.74 -2.02 7.25
N ALA A 459 -13.04 -0.85 6.68
CA ALA A 459 -13.08 0.41 7.44
C ALA A 459 -14.17 0.36 8.53
N LYS A 460 -15.36 -0.17 8.23
CA LYS A 460 -16.43 -0.34 9.22
C LYS A 460 -16.08 -1.36 10.32
N LEU A 461 -15.35 -2.43 10.00
CA LEU A 461 -14.81 -3.35 11.01
C LEU A 461 -13.82 -2.63 11.95
N CYS A 462 -12.93 -1.80 11.39
CA CYS A 462 -11.98 -1.01 12.15
C CYS A 462 -12.68 0.01 13.06
N ASP A 463 -13.66 0.73 12.52
CA ASP A 463 -14.48 1.73 13.20
C ASP A 463 -15.28 1.14 14.38
N SER A 464 -15.71 -0.12 14.27
CA SER A 464 -16.50 -0.77 15.32
C SER A 464 -15.76 -0.95 16.64
N GLY A 465 -14.42 -0.88 16.65
CA GLY A 465 -13.58 -1.04 17.82
C GLY A 465 -13.59 -2.44 18.47
N LYS A 466 -14.31 -3.40 17.88
CA LYS A 466 -14.54 -4.73 18.46
C LYS A 466 -13.31 -5.62 18.29
N PRO A 467 -13.00 -6.51 19.25
CA PRO A 467 -11.79 -7.32 19.23
C PRO A 467 -11.84 -8.53 18.27
N ILE A 468 -13.03 -8.97 17.82
CA ILE A 468 -13.20 -10.11 16.91
C ILE A 468 -13.87 -9.63 15.64
N TRP A 469 -13.26 -9.87 14.48
CA TRP A 469 -13.85 -9.56 13.17
C TRP A 469 -14.10 -10.85 12.39
N ILE A 470 -15.32 -10.97 11.86
CA ILE A 470 -15.77 -12.16 11.14
C ILE A 470 -16.21 -11.77 9.74
N ALA A 471 -15.84 -12.56 8.74
CA ALA A 471 -16.42 -12.46 7.40
C ALA A 471 -16.85 -13.85 6.92
N ASP A 472 -18.13 -13.97 6.55
CA ASP A 472 -18.62 -15.12 5.78
C ASP A 472 -18.54 -14.79 4.29
N GLU A 473 -18.33 -15.81 3.46
CA GLU A 473 -18.13 -15.66 2.01
C GLU A 473 -17.12 -14.55 1.64
N PHE A 474 -16.00 -14.52 2.36
CA PHE A 474 -15.01 -13.48 2.20
C PHE A 474 -14.51 -13.44 0.75
N VAL A 475 -14.57 -12.24 0.14
CA VAL A 475 -14.11 -11.91 -1.22
C VAL A 475 -14.64 -12.82 -2.35
N SER A 476 -15.78 -13.49 -2.14
CA SER A 476 -16.35 -14.45 -3.10
C SER A 476 -16.77 -13.84 -4.45
N THR A 477 -17.08 -12.53 -4.48
CA THR A 477 -17.51 -11.81 -5.68
C THR A 477 -16.39 -11.01 -6.36
N LEU A 478 -15.19 -10.98 -5.77
CA LEU A 478 -14.06 -10.24 -6.32
C LEU A 478 -13.27 -11.10 -7.29
N ASN A 479 -12.64 -10.44 -8.27
CA ASN A 479 -11.62 -11.09 -9.07
C ASN A 479 -10.40 -11.49 -8.19
N PRO A 480 -9.56 -12.45 -8.63
CA PRO A 480 -8.45 -12.96 -7.84
C PRO A 480 -7.49 -11.89 -7.30
N GLU A 481 -7.14 -10.93 -8.15
CA GLU A 481 -6.19 -9.87 -7.82
C GLU A 481 -6.74 -8.93 -6.74
N MET A 482 -7.99 -8.47 -6.88
CA MET A 482 -8.63 -7.61 -5.90
C MET A 482 -8.87 -8.35 -4.59
N ALA A 483 -9.21 -9.65 -4.64
CA ALA A 483 -9.31 -10.50 -3.46
C ALA A 483 -8.00 -10.52 -2.67
N ALA A 484 -6.86 -10.69 -3.34
CA ALA A 484 -5.54 -10.64 -2.71
C ALA A 484 -5.21 -9.27 -2.10
N ILE A 485 -5.55 -8.17 -2.79
CA ILE A 485 -5.35 -6.81 -2.28
C ILE A 485 -6.17 -6.56 -1.01
N VAL A 486 -7.45 -6.93 -1.03
CA VAL A 486 -8.37 -6.79 0.11
C VAL A 486 -7.91 -7.66 1.27
N ALA A 487 -7.50 -8.91 1.02
CA ALA A 487 -6.98 -9.82 2.03
C ALA A 487 -5.73 -9.28 2.74
N LYS A 488 -4.75 -8.78 1.96
CA LYS A 488 -3.54 -8.12 2.50
C LYS A 488 -3.89 -6.90 3.35
N GLY A 489 -4.82 -6.07 2.85
CA GLY A 489 -5.32 -4.89 3.55
C GLY A 489 -5.99 -5.23 4.88
N LEU A 490 -6.95 -6.17 4.85
CA LEU A 490 -7.67 -6.64 6.03
C LEU A 490 -6.73 -7.20 7.09
N ARG A 491 -5.80 -8.09 6.72
CA ARG A 491 -4.80 -8.64 7.66
C ARG A 491 -4.01 -7.52 8.34
N LYS A 492 -3.51 -6.58 7.55
CA LYS A 492 -2.68 -5.48 8.05
C LYS A 492 -3.46 -4.56 9.00
N VAL A 493 -4.67 -4.20 8.62
CA VAL A 493 -5.52 -3.31 9.43
C VAL A 493 -5.96 -4.00 10.72
N ALA A 494 -6.31 -5.30 10.67
CA ALA A 494 -6.61 -6.08 11.85
C ALA A 494 -5.43 -6.20 12.80
N TYR A 495 -4.22 -6.46 12.26
CA TYR A 495 -2.98 -6.51 13.04
C TYR A 495 -2.74 -5.20 13.80
N LYS A 496 -2.81 -4.06 13.10
CA LYS A 496 -2.59 -2.73 13.71
C LYS A 496 -3.65 -2.38 14.78
N ASN A 497 -4.86 -2.92 14.65
CA ASN A 497 -5.94 -2.71 15.62
C ASN A 497 -5.99 -3.78 16.73
N GLY A 498 -5.13 -4.81 16.69
CA GLY A 498 -5.16 -5.92 17.63
C GLY A 498 -6.42 -6.81 17.51
N ALA A 499 -7.07 -6.83 16.35
CA ALA A 499 -8.26 -7.65 16.12
C ALA A 499 -7.91 -9.11 15.80
N THR A 500 -8.75 -10.03 16.28
CA THR A 500 -8.72 -11.45 15.92
C THR A 500 -9.61 -11.65 14.70
N LEU A 501 -9.07 -12.22 13.61
CA LEU A 501 -9.78 -12.41 12.35
C LEU A 501 -10.29 -13.85 12.23
N ILE A 502 -11.55 -14.02 11.83
CA ILE A 502 -12.14 -15.32 11.50
C ILE A 502 -12.85 -15.19 10.15
N LEU A 503 -12.31 -15.82 9.12
CA LEU A 503 -12.80 -15.70 7.75
C LEU A 503 -13.28 -17.06 7.26
N ALA A 504 -14.40 -17.10 6.55
CA ALA A 504 -14.82 -18.27 5.78
C ALA A 504 -14.80 -17.95 4.29
N ALA A 505 -14.18 -18.83 3.50
CA ALA A 505 -14.14 -18.69 2.04
C ALA A 505 -14.05 -20.06 1.35
N PRO A 506 -14.79 -20.28 0.24
CA PRO A 506 -14.71 -21.52 -0.52
C PRO A 506 -13.44 -21.62 -1.38
N HIS A 507 -13.01 -20.53 -2.02
CA HIS A 507 -11.87 -20.50 -2.95
C HIS A 507 -10.74 -19.62 -2.40
N ILE A 508 -9.80 -20.25 -1.71
CA ILE A 508 -8.74 -19.54 -0.96
C ILE A 508 -7.45 -19.31 -1.75
N HIS A 509 -7.20 -20.08 -2.81
CA HIS A 509 -5.93 -20.07 -3.56
C HIS A 509 -5.57 -18.68 -4.10
N ASN A 510 -6.56 -17.85 -4.43
CA ASN A 510 -6.38 -16.51 -4.98
C ASN A 510 -5.86 -15.48 -3.96
N PHE A 511 -5.94 -15.73 -2.66
CA PHE A 511 -5.59 -14.71 -1.66
C PHE A 511 -4.89 -15.25 -0.41
N ILE A 512 -4.82 -16.57 -0.22
CA ILE A 512 -4.29 -17.15 1.02
C ILE A 512 -2.85 -16.73 1.29
N GLY A 513 -1.99 -16.60 0.28
CA GLY A 513 -0.63 -16.11 0.47
C GLY A 513 -0.55 -14.64 0.91
N SER A 514 -1.54 -13.83 0.53
CA SER A 514 -1.67 -12.42 0.94
C SER A 514 -2.32 -12.26 2.32
N LEU A 515 -3.26 -13.14 2.67
CA LEU A 515 -3.87 -13.22 4.00
C LEU A 515 -2.93 -13.87 5.03
N LEU A 516 -2.15 -14.86 4.60
CA LEU A 516 -1.26 -15.73 5.36
C LEU A 516 -1.80 -16.13 6.74
N PRO A 517 -2.93 -16.87 6.83
CA PRO A 517 -3.56 -17.18 8.10
C PRO A 517 -2.59 -17.92 9.03
N ASN A 518 -2.60 -17.62 10.32
CA ASN A 518 -1.80 -18.40 11.27
C ASN A 518 -2.52 -19.69 11.68
N LYS A 519 -3.81 -19.81 11.34
CA LYS A 519 -4.63 -21.00 11.56
C LYS A 519 -5.52 -21.27 10.35
N LEU A 520 -5.36 -22.43 9.72
CA LEU A 520 -6.12 -22.86 8.55
C LEU A 520 -6.96 -24.10 8.88
N ILE A 521 -8.27 -24.00 8.69
CA ILE A 521 -9.25 -25.05 8.98
C ILE A 521 -9.88 -25.50 7.66
N LYS A 522 -9.58 -26.72 7.22
CA LYS A 522 -10.16 -27.33 6.01
C LYS A 522 -11.27 -28.30 6.42
N LEU A 523 -12.53 -27.91 6.16
CA LEU A 523 -13.72 -28.72 6.40
C LEU A 523 -13.98 -29.68 5.24
N ARG A 524 -14.42 -30.89 5.57
CA ARG A 524 -14.78 -31.96 4.62
C ARG A 524 -16.14 -32.53 5.00
N TRP A 525 -16.90 -33.00 4.02
CA TRP A 525 -18.21 -33.61 4.26
C TRP A 525 -18.05 -34.91 5.05
N GLY A 526 -18.76 -35.05 6.17
CA GLY A 526 -18.78 -36.27 7.00
C GLY A 526 -17.43 -36.67 7.62
N ALA A 527 -16.40 -35.84 7.54
CA ALA A 527 -15.05 -36.15 8.00
C ALA A 527 -14.52 -35.14 9.01
N LYS A 528 -13.51 -35.54 9.78
CA LYS A 528 -12.83 -34.64 10.73
C LYS A 528 -12.18 -33.47 9.99
N ALA A 529 -12.28 -32.29 10.58
CA ALA A 529 -11.62 -31.10 10.07
C ALA A 529 -10.08 -31.26 10.12
N ILE A 530 -9.41 -30.82 9.06
CA ILE A 530 -7.94 -30.73 9.02
C ILE A 530 -7.56 -29.33 9.49
N ILE A 531 -6.69 -29.25 10.49
CA ILE A 531 -6.30 -27.98 11.13
C ILE A 531 -4.77 -27.86 11.11
N TYR A 532 -4.27 -26.79 10.50
CA TYR A 532 -2.88 -26.36 10.58
C TYR A 532 -2.81 -25.07 11.38
N SER A 533 -1.80 -24.93 12.24
CA SER A 533 -1.67 -23.76 13.09
C SER A 533 -0.23 -23.51 13.50
N VAL A 534 0.21 -22.25 13.39
CA VAL A 534 1.53 -21.80 13.81
C VAL A 534 1.40 -20.51 14.61
N LYS A 535 2.27 -20.32 15.59
CA LYS A 535 2.24 -19.14 16.46
C LYS A 535 3.64 -18.68 16.86
N ILE A 536 3.84 -17.37 16.88
CA ILE A 536 5.01 -16.77 17.54
C ILE A 536 4.73 -16.68 19.04
N THR A 537 5.52 -17.38 19.85
CA THR A 537 5.43 -17.41 21.32
C THR A 537 6.47 -16.53 21.99
N GLY A 538 7.62 -16.33 21.33
CA GLY A 538 8.72 -15.49 21.79
C GLY A 538 9.09 -14.46 20.75
N PHE A 539 9.17 -13.20 21.16
CA PHE A 539 9.66 -12.10 20.34
C PHE A 539 10.51 -11.17 21.20
N ALA A 540 11.80 -11.09 20.91
CA ALA A 540 12.71 -10.14 21.53
C ALA A 540 13.59 -9.50 20.46
N HIS A 541 13.97 -8.25 20.66
CA HIS A 541 14.85 -7.54 19.73
C HIS A 541 15.97 -6.83 20.48
N LYS A 542 17.17 -6.85 19.89
CA LYS A 542 18.32 -6.07 20.35
C LYS A 542 19.04 -5.51 19.13
N LYS A 543 18.98 -4.18 18.96
CA LYS A 543 19.49 -3.48 17.76
C LYS A 543 18.89 -4.08 16.48
N ASP A 544 19.72 -4.75 15.68
CA ASP A 544 19.38 -5.30 14.36
C ASP A 544 19.07 -6.81 14.40
N ARG A 545 19.06 -7.43 15.58
CA ARG A 545 18.80 -8.87 15.76
C ARG A 545 17.47 -9.11 16.45
N PHE A 546 16.69 -10.03 15.88
CA PHE A 546 15.38 -10.42 16.37
C PHE A 546 15.38 -11.90 16.72
N LEU A 547 15.16 -12.21 17.99
CA LEU A 547 14.97 -13.57 18.47
C LEU A 547 13.49 -13.92 18.37
N LEU A 548 13.20 -15.03 17.70
CA LEU A 548 11.86 -15.54 17.46
C LEU A 548 11.74 -16.95 18.00
N SER A 549 10.66 -17.24 18.73
CA SER A 549 10.25 -18.60 19.08
C SER A 549 8.91 -18.91 18.41
N ILE A 550 8.85 -20.03 17.69
CA ILE A 550 7.74 -20.40 16.81
C ILE A 550 7.23 -21.76 17.25
N LEU A 551 5.97 -21.83 17.65
CA LEU A 551 5.27 -23.03 18.12
C LEU A 551 4.32 -23.54 17.05
N ASN A 552 4.36 -24.84 16.78
CA ASN A 552 3.24 -25.54 16.14
C ASN A 552 2.16 -25.82 17.20
N ASN A 553 1.14 -24.96 17.27
CA ASN A 553 -0.01 -25.14 18.16
C ASN A 553 -1.19 -25.85 17.46
N GLY A 554 -0.93 -26.51 16.33
CA GLY A 554 -1.88 -27.33 15.59
C GLY A 554 -1.73 -28.83 15.87
N PRO A 555 -2.75 -29.63 15.51
CA PRO A 555 -2.71 -31.09 15.68
C PRO A 555 -1.88 -31.82 14.62
N LEU A 556 -1.44 -31.12 13.56
CA LEU A 556 -0.73 -31.71 12.42
C LEU A 556 0.67 -31.12 12.30
N ARG A 557 1.62 -31.93 11.78
CA ARG A 557 2.98 -31.49 11.47
C ARG A 557 2.97 -30.40 10.39
N LEU A 558 3.87 -29.45 10.52
CA LEU A 558 4.14 -28.40 9.53
C LEU A 558 5.47 -28.69 8.84
N THR A 559 5.58 -28.32 7.55
CA THR A 559 6.78 -28.57 6.73
C THR A 559 7.24 -27.30 5.99
N ASP A 560 8.52 -27.28 5.57
CA ASP A 560 9.17 -26.16 4.85
C ASP A 560 8.89 -24.80 5.53
N ILE A 561 9.38 -24.66 6.76
CA ILE A 561 9.18 -23.46 7.55
C ILE A 561 10.23 -22.44 7.14
N GLN A 562 9.80 -21.40 6.45
CA GLN A 562 10.67 -20.33 5.97
C GLN A 562 10.45 -19.07 6.79
N ILE A 563 11.54 -18.46 7.25
CA ILE A 563 11.53 -17.26 8.09
C ILE A 563 12.36 -16.19 7.41
N GLY A 564 11.77 -15.02 7.21
CA GLY A 564 12.41 -13.99 6.41
C GLY A 564 11.71 -12.64 6.41
N LEU A 565 12.18 -11.76 5.53
CA LEU A 565 11.70 -10.38 5.43
C LEU A 565 10.87 -10.19 4.16
N ILE A 566 9.82 -9.36 4.26
CA ILE A 566 9.02 -8.93 3.12
C ILE A 566 9.47 -7.53 2.68
N GLU A 567 9.96 -7.41 1.44
CA GLU A 567 10.45 -6.15 0.86
C GLU A 567 9.31 -5.24 0.38
N MET A 568 9.60 -3.98 0.02
CA MET A 568 8.57 -3.01 -0.40
C MET A 568 7.77 -3.44 -1.64
N ASN A 569 8.38 -4.17 -2.57
CA ASN A 569 7.69 -4.77 -3.72
C ASN A 569 6.88 -6.02 -3.35
N GLY A 570 6.92 -6.47 -2.09
CA GLY A 570 6.21 -7.64 -1.58
C GLY A 570 6.98 -8.96 -1.71
N SER A 571 8.19 -8.94 -2.28
CA SER A 571 9.05 -10.13 -2.37
C SER A 571 9.33 -10.66 -0.96
N PHE A 572 9.48 -11.98 -0.82
CA PHE A 572 9.89 -12.60 0.43
C PHE A 572 11.31 -13.11 0.28
N LYS A 573 12.21 -12.64 1.15
CA LYS A 573 13.60 -13.11 1.23
C LYS A 573 13.75 -13.96 2.48
N SER A 574 13.81 -15.28 2.29
CA SER A 574 14.09 -16.21 3.38
C SER A 574 15.51 -15.99 3.91
N GLN A 575 15.68 -16.06 5.23
CA GLN A 575 16.97 -16.01 5.91
C GLN A 575 17.26 -17.30 6.65
N ASP A 576 16.23 -18.00 7.12
CA ASP A 576 16.35 -19.25 7.84
C ASP A 576 15.22 -20.21 7.44
N ASN A 577 15.53 -21.51 7.39
CA ASN A 577 14.59 -22.53 6.95
C ASN A 577 14.68 -23.77 7.84
N PHE A 578 13.53 -24.38 8.15
CA PHE A 578 13.45 -25.62 8.91
C PHE A 578 12.59 -26.63 8.15
N ASP A 579 13.02 -27.89 8.13
CA ASP A 579 12.31 -28.93 7.38
C ASP A 579 10.90 -29.20 7.93
N CYS A 580 10.75 -29.19 9.26
CA CYS A 580 9.46 -29.41 9.91
C CYS A 580 9.38 -28.91 11.35
N ILE A 581 8.15 -28.78 11.85
CA ILE A 581 7.83 -28.60 13.29
C ILE A 581 6.70 -29.56 13.66
N ASN A 582 6.92 -30.44 14.63
CA ASN A 582 5.90 -31.39 15.10
C ASN A 582 4.87 -30.69 16.02
N PRO A 583 3.66 -31.26 16.18
CA PRO A 583 2.67 -30.73 17.11
C PRO A 583 3.24 -30.51 18.53
N GLY A 584 3.08 -29.29 19.07
CA GLY A 584 3.59 -28.90 20.39
C GLY A 584 5.08 -28.52 20.44
N GLU A 585 5.81 -28.72 19.35
CA GLU A 585 7.23 -28.37 19.25
C GLU A 585 7.42 -26.86 19.02
N THR A 586 8.47 -26.30 19.63
CA THR A 586 8.87 -24.90 19.45
C THR A 586 10.28 -24.84 18.88
N ILE A 587 10.46 -24.13 17.77
CA ILE A 587 11.78 -23.78 17.24
C ILE A 587 12.13 -22.35 17.63
N THR A 588 13.42 -22.05 17.75
CA THR A 588 13.91 -20.70 18.04
C THR A 588 15.00 -20.31 17.04
N THR A 589 14.91 -19.10 16.49
CA THR A 589 15.90 -18.58 15.54
C THR A 589 16.18 -17.09 15.79
N THR A 590 17.31 -16.61 15.26
CA THR A 590 17.67 -15.20 15.24
C THR A 590 17.71 -14.69 13.80
N ILE A 591 16.93 -13.63 13.52
CA ILE A 591 16.89 -12.96 12.22
C ILE A 591 17.66 -11.65 12.29
N GLU A 592 18.52 -11.41 11.30
CA GLU A 592 19.25 -10.15 11.19
C GLU A 592 18.59 -9.21 10.19
N ILE A 593 18.30 -7.99 10.65
CA ILE A 593 17.79 -6.92 9.81
C ILE A 593 18.96 -6.05 9.38
N LYS A 594 19.54 -6.36 8.21
CA LYS A 594 20.47 -5.46 7.52
C LYS A 594 19.71 -4.22 7.01
N SER A 595 20.44 -3.14 6.72
CA SER A 595 19.89 -1.93 6.09
C SER A 595 19.27 -2.25 4.73
N GLY A 596 17.97 -2.56 4.75
CA GLY A 596 17.20 -2.98 3.60
C GLY A 596 15.76 -2.48 3.71
N GLU A 597 15.10 -2.32 2.57
CA GLU A 597 13.75 -1.77 2.49
C GLU A 597 12.69 -2.86 2.67
N PHE A 598 12.50 -3.31 3.91
CA PHE A 598 11.43 -4.25 4.30
C PHE A 598 10.31 -3.56 5.09
N TYR A 599 9.10 -4.11 5.01
CA TYR A 599 7.95 -3.63 5.78
C TYR A 599 7.39 -4.64 6.79
N ALA A 600 7.83 -5.90 6.73
CA ALA A 600 7.41 -6.92 7.67
C ALA A 600 8.40 -8.08 7.76
N LEU A 601 8.38 -8.77 8.88
CA LEU A 601 8.94 -10.11 9.05
C LEU A 601 7.82 -11.14 8.85
N SER A 602 8.11 -12.27 8.21
CA SER A 602 7.12 -13.30 7.89
C SER A 602 7.66 -14.69 8.17
N ILE A 603 6.77 -15.55 8.67
CA ILE A 603 6.95 -17.00 8.77
C ILE A 603 5.98 -17.64 7.79
N ARG A 604 6.44 -18.61 7.01
CA ARG A 604 5.64 -19.34 6.03
C ARG A 604 5.89 -20.83 6.17
N THR A 605 4.92 -21.63 5.76
CA THR A 605 4.96 -23.10 5.77
C THR A 605 4.41 -23.61 4.44
N ALA A 606 4.72 -24.86 4.08
CA ALA A 606 4.14 -25.52 2.91
C ALA A 606 2.61 -25.64 2.99
N GLU A 607 2.04 -25.69 4.19
CA GLU A 607 0.60 -25.82 4.43
C GLU A 607 -0.17 -24.49 4.35
N GLU A 608 0.48 -23.43 3.87
CA GLU A 608 -0.06 -22.08 3.67
C GLU A 608 -0.48 -21.37 4.97
N VAL A 609 0.02 -21.83 6.13
CA VAL A 609 -0.09 -21.11 7.40
C VAL A 609 1.17 -20.30 7.70
N GLY A 610 1.01 -19.18 8.40
CA GLY A 610 2.11 -18.30 8.72
C GLY A 610 1.75 -17.11 9.60
N GLU A 611 2.77 -16.41 10.08
CA GLU A 611 2.62 -15.18 10.84
C GLU A 611 3.34 -14.02 10.16
N ILE A 612 2.83 -12.80 10.34
CA ILE A 612 3.49 -11.57 9.87
C ILE A 612 3.61 -10.62 11.06
N LEU A 613 4.81 -10.08 11.25
CA LEU A 613 5.07 -8.98 12.18
C LEU A 613 5.39 -7.73 11.36
N TYR A 614 4.51 -6.72 11.44
CA TYR A 614 4.67 -5.50 10.65
C TYR A 614 5.62 -4.51 11.31
N ARG A 615 6.43 -3.84 10.48
CA ARG A 615 7.20 -2.65 10.86
C ARG A 615 6.25 -1.47 11.12
N GLU A 616 6.63 -0.59 12.05
CA GLU A 616 5.84 0.57 12.52
C GLU A 616 5.39 1.52 11.40
#